data_AF-A0A498PZX2-F1
#
_entry.id   AF-A0A498PZX2-F1
#
_cell.length_a   1.000
_cell.length_b   1.000
_cell.length_c   1.000
_cell.angle_alpha   90.00
_cell.angle_beta   90.00
_cell.angle_gamma   90.00
#
_symmetry.space_group_name_H-M   'P 1'
#
loop_
_entity.id
_entity.type
_entity.pdbx_description
1 polymer ?
#
loop_
_entity_poly.entity_id
_entity_poly.type
_entity_poly.pdbx_seq_one_letter_code
_entity_poly.pdbx_strand_id
1 'polypeptide(L)'
;MRPKRFTPLLSHDELAFYDAVAQNQSAVELQGEEVLAQIARELVGVMQRDTKTDWTVRDDVRAKLRSSIKRLLVKYRYPPDKQPEAIKLVIEQMEALAPHYAERARHAG
;
A
#
# COMPACT_ATOMS: atom_id res chain seq x y z
N MET A 1 13.81 -16.40 15.99
CA MET A 1 13.13 -15.10 16.19
C MET A 1 13.63 -14.13 15.13
N ARG A 2 12.80 -13.71 14.18
CA ARG A 2 13.18 -12.61 13.27
C ARG A 2 13.20 -11.31 14.09
N PRO A 3 14.23 -10.46 13.97
CA PRO A 3 14.29 -9.21 14.73
C PRO A 3 13.05 -8.37 14.40
N LYS A 4 12.40 -7.85 15.45
CA LYS A 4 11.25 -6.94 15.31
C LYS A 4 11.76 -5.63 14.69
N ARG A 5 11.81 -5.56 13.36
CA ARG A 5 12.24 -4.35 12.61
C ARG A 5 11.27 -3.17 12.76
N PHE A 6 10.02 -3.43 13.13
CA PHE A 6 8.97 -2.41 13.23
C PHE A 6 8.22 -2.51 14.55
N THR A 7 7.95 -1.36 15.16
CA THR A 7 7.13 -1.23 16.37
C THR A 7 6.06 -0.18 16.11
N PRO A 8 4.75 -0.53 16.03
CA PRO A 8 4.15 -1.86 16.12
C PRO A 8 4.58 -2.82 14.99
N LEU A 9 4.38 -4.13 15.16
CA LEU A 9 4.61 -5.09 14.08
C LEU A 9 3.71 -4.76 12.87
N LEU A 10 4.25 -4.95 11.67
CA LEU A 10 3.47 -4.91 10.43
C LEU A 10 2.76 -6.25 10.23
N SER A 11 1.48 -6.18 9.89
CA SER A 11 0.64 -7.31 9.48
C SER A 11 1.09 -7.84 8.12
N HIS A 12 0.63 -9.02 7.72
CA HIS A 12 1.01 -9.62 6.42
C HIS A 12 0.74 -8.67 5.24
N ASP A 13 -0.42 -8.01 5.23
CA ASP A 13 -0.79 -7.07 4.18
C ASP A 13 0.08 -5.82 4.21
N GLU A 14 0.35 -5.28 5.40
CA GLU A 14 1.22 -4.12 5.59
C GLU A 14 2.67 -4.42 5.16
N LEU A 15 3.15 -5.64 5.40
CA LEU A 15 4.47 -6.08 4.92
C LEU A 15 4.52 -6.16 3.39
N ALA A 16 3.47 -6.67 2.74
CA ALA A 16 3.41 -6.72 1.28
C ALA A 16 3.49 -5.32 0.65
N PHE A 17 2.82 -4.32 1.26
CA PHE A 17 2.93 -2.93 0.83
C PHE A 17 4.28 -2.31 1.17
N TYR A 18 4.84 -2.64 2.33
CA TYR A 18 6.19 -2.20 2.70
C TYR A 18 7.22 -2.67 1.67
N ASP A 19 7.21 -3.95 1.31
CA ASP A 19 8.11 -4.50 0.28
C ASP A 19 7.92 -3.81 -1.07
N ALA A 20 6.68 -3.47 -1.46
CA ALA A 20 6.40 -2.75 -2.70
C ALA A 20 6.99 -1.34 -2.73
N VAL A 21 6.88 -0.58 -1.63
CA VAL A 21 7.45 0.78 -1.56
C VAL A 21 8.96 0.75 -1.28
N ALA A 22 9.46 -0.28 -0.60
CA ALA A 22 10.87 -0.48 -0.31
C ALA A 22 11.65 -1.08 -1.49
N GLN A 23 10.96 -1.62 -2.51
CA GLN A 23 11.58 -2.12 -3.74
C GLN A 23 12.43 -1.04 -4.43
N ASN A 24 12.06 0.23 -4.23
CA ASN A 24 12.89 1.36 -4.55
C ASN A 24 13.93 1.59 -3.43
N GLN A 25 15.11 1.00 -3.56
CA GLN A 25 16.21 1.17 -2.58
C GLN A 25 16.49 2.64 -2.24
N SER A 26 16.50 3.51 -3.25
CA SER A 26 16.69 4.95 -3.03
C SER A 26 15.58 5.58 -2.19
N ALA A 27 14.36 5.04 -2.21
CA ALA A 27 13.30 5.51 -1.33
C ALA A 27 13.52 5.07 0.12
N VAL A 28 14.07 3.87 0.35
CA VAL A 28 14.47 3.41 1.69
C VAL A 28 15.56 4.30 2.25
N GLU A 29 16.58 4.61 1.46
CA GLU A 29 17.71 5.44 1.88
C GLU A 29 17.30 6.90 2.15
N LEU A 30 16.36 7.44 1.35
CA LEU A 30 15.93 8.84 1.47
C LEU A 30 14.80 9.06 2.49
N GLN A 31 13.88 8.11 2.64
CA GLN A 31 12.72 8.24 3.54
C GLN A 31 12.94 7.58 4.90
N GLY A 32 13.73 6.49 4.93
CA GLY A 32 13.87 5.64 6.10
C GLY A 32 12.76 4.61 6.25
N GLU A 33 13.08 3.51 6.94
CA GLU A 33 12.19 2.36 7.13
C GLU A 33 10.90 2.72 7.89
N GLU A 34 10.95 3.68 8.83
CA GLU A 34 9.78 4.12 9.60
C GLU A 34 8.72 4.82 8.74
N VAL A 35 9.14 5.69 7.83
CA VAL A 35 8.22 6.40 6.92
C VAL A 35 7.57 5.42 5.94
N LEU A 36 8.35 4.49 5.40
CA LEU A 36 7.84 3.43 4.52
C LEU A 36 6.86 2.52 5.24
N ALA A 37 7.14 2.15 6.50
CA ALA A 37 6.20 1.40 7.32
C ALA A 37 4.89 2.18 7.54
N GLN A 38 4.97 3.49 7.78
CA GLN A 38 3.78 4.32 7.94
C GLN A 38 2.97 4.44 6.65
N ILE A 39 3.64 4.59 5.50
CA ILE A 39 3.01 4.55 4.17
C ILE A 39 2.26 3.23 3.98
N ALA A 40 2.91 2.10 4.27
CA ALA A 40 2.32 0.78 4.12
C ALA A 40 1.05 0.58 4.96
N ARG A 41 1.04 1.05 6.22
CA ARG A 41 -0.16 1.03 7.08
C ARG A 41 -1.31 1.83 6.46
N GLU A 42 -1.03 3.04 5.99
CA GLU A 42 -2.05 3.88 5.35
C GLU A 42 -2.54 3.28 4.02
N LEU A 43 -1.68 2.61 3.25
CA LEU A 43 -2.07 1.90 2.03
C LEU A 43 -3.06 0.77 2.31
N VAL A 44 -2.85 0.00 3.38
CA VAL A 44 -3.84 -1.00 3.83
C VAL A 44 -5.16 -0.31 4.20
N GLY A 45 -5.10 0.83 4.89
CA GLY A 45 -6.30 1.60 5.22
C GLY A 45 -7.06 2.11 3.98
N VAL A 46 -6.35 2.56 2.94
CA VAL A 46 -6.94 2.92 1.65
C VAL A 46 -7.58 1.69 1.01
N MET A 47 -6.86 0.57 0.92
CA MET A 47 -7.39 -0.67 0.36
C MET A 47 -8.64 -1.16 1.11
N GLN A 48 -8.64 -1.17 2.43
CA GLN A 48 -9.81 -1.59 3.23
C GLN A 48 -11.05 -0.72 2.98
N ARG A 49 -10.87 0.59 2.78
CA ARG A 49 -11.97 1.49 2.42
C ARG A 49 -12.50 1.21 1.02
N ASP A 50 -11.60 1.00 0.05
CA ASP A 50 -11.94 0.83 -1.35
C ASP A 50 -12.35 -0.61 -1.73
N THR A 51 -11.90 -1.65 -1.01
CA THR A 51 -12.24 -3.08 -1.19
C THR A 51 -13.75 -3.34 -1.12
N LYS A 52 -14.51 -2.50 -0.41
CA LYS A 52 -15.99 -2.60 -0.39
C LYS A 52 -16.62 -2.30 -1.76
N THR A 53 -15.87 -1.65 -2.64
CA THR A 53 -16.27 -1.30 -4.00
C THR A 53 -15.43 -2.13 -4.98
N ASP A 54 -16.05 -2.68 -6.02
CA ASP A 54 -15.37 -3.50 -7.03
C ASP A 54 -14.45 -2.63 -7.92
N TRP A 55 -13.31 -2.20 -7.36
CA TRP A 55 -12.37 -1.27 -7.97
C TRP A 55 -11.49 -1.94 -9.03
N THR A 56 -11.40 -3.27 -9.00
CA THR A 56 -10.63 -4.07 -9.96
C THR A 56 -11.27 -4.02 -11.35
N VAL A 57 -12.59 -3.94 -11.45
CA VAL A 57 -13.35 -3.81 -12.72
C VAL A 57 -13.75 -2.37 -13.06
N ARG A 58 -13.78 -1.46 -12.09
CA ARG A 58 -14.22 -0.06 -12.31
C ARG A 58 -13.06 0.90 -12.48
N ASP A 59 -12.86 1.37 -13.71
CA ASP A 59 -11.79 2.33 -14.06
C ASP A 59 -11.90 3.65 -13.26
N ASP A 60 -13.13 4.13 -13.01
CA ASP A 60 -13.37 5.35 -12.25
C ASP A 60 -12.89 5.26 -10.79
N VAL A 61 -13.05 4.09 -10.17
CA VAL A 61 -12.60 3.83 -8.79
C VAL A 61 -11.09 3.60 -8.78
N ARG A 62 -10.56 2.86 -9.77
CA ARG A 62 -9.12 2.66 -9.95
C ARG A 62 -8.36 3.98 -10.13
N ALA A 63 -8.91 4.93 -10.90
CA ALA A 63 -8.35 6.26 -11.06
C ALA A 63 -8.35 7.07 -9.76
N LYS A 64 -9.44 6.99 -8.96
CA LYS A 64 -9.52 7.60 -7.63
C LYS A 64 -8.51 6.99 -6.65
N LEU A 65 -8.37 5.66 -6.66
CA LEU A 65 -7.39 4.93 -5.85
C LEU A 65 -5.96 5.37 -6.16
N ARG A 66 -5.59 5.41 -7.46
CA ARG A 66 -4.31 5.95 -7.94
C ARG A 66 -4.05 7.36 -7.44
N SER A 67 -5.06 8.22 -7.52
CA SER A 67 -4.97 9.62 -7.06
C SER A 67 -4.76 9.71 -5.54
N SER A 68 -5.42 8.85 -4.77
CA SER A 68 -5.25 8.75 -3.32
C SER A 68 -3.87 8.25 -2.93
N ILE A 69 -3.36 7.19 -3.56
CA ILE A 69 -2.00 6.68 -3.35
C ILE A 69 -0.97 7.76 -3.69
N LYS A 70 -1.13 8.45 -4.83
CA LYS A 70 -0.24 9.55 -5.22
C LYS A 70 -0.20 10.66 -4.17
N ARG A 71 -1.37 11.11 -3.69
CA ARG A 71 -1.46 12.13 -2.62
C ARG A 71 -0.77 11.68 -1.34
N LEU A 72 -0.88 10.38 -1.01
CA LEU A 72 -0.22 9.81 0.15
C LEU A 72 1.30 9.86 0.02
N LEU A 73 1.84 9.40 -1.11
CA LEU A 73 3.29 9.46 -1.38
C LEU A 73 3.81 10.91 -1.32
N VAL A 74 3.08 11.87 -1.87
CA VAL A 74 3.43 13.30 -1.79
C VAL A 74 3.43 13.83 -0.35
N LYS A 75 2.45 13.44 0.47
CA LYS A 75 2.37 13.82 1.90
C LYS A 75 3.61 13.35 2.67
N TYR A 76 4.12 12.16 2.36
CA TYR A 76 5.34 11.61 2.94
C TYR A 76 6.62 12.05 2.21
N ARG A 77 6.55 13.05 1.32
CA ARG A 77 7.68 13.56 0.52
C ARG A 77 8.40 12.48 -0.30
N TYR A 78 7.72 11.40 -0.66
CA TYR A 78 8.29 10.31 -1.45
C TYR A 78 8.82 10.85 -2.79
N PRO A 79 10.00 10.40 -3.26
CA PRO A 79 10.64 10.97 -4.46
C PRO A 79 9.70 10.94 -5.67
N PRO A 80 9.40 12.09 -6.31
CA PRO A 80 8.42 12.15 -7.40
C PRO A 80 8.78 11.26 -8.59
N ASP A 81 10.08 11.10 -8.87
CA ASP A 81 10.61 10.21 -9.91
C ASP A 81 10.31 8.73 -9.64
N LYS A 82 10.16 8.35 -8.36
CA LYS A 82 9.88 6.98 -7.92
C LYS A 82 8.40 6.74 -7.59
N GLN A 83 7.60 7.80 -7.47
CA GLN A 83 6.16 7.70 -7.25
C GLN A 83 5.43 6.85 -8.30
N PRO A 84 5.62 7.04 -9.62
CA PRO A 84 4.84 6.28 -10.61
C PRO A 84 5.09 4.77 -10.52
N GLU A 85 6.33 4.36 -10.27
CA GLU A 85 6.70 2.96 -10.09
C GLU A 85 6.13 2.40 -8.78
N ALA A 86 6.30 3.12 -7.67
CA ALA A 86 5.73 2.72 -6.38
C ALA A 86 4.19 2.58 -6.44
N ILE A 87 3.49 3.51 -7.10
CA ILE A 87 2.04 3.43 -7.30
C ILE A 87 1.68 2.17 -8.07
N LYS A 88 2.43 1.83 -9.13
CA LYS A 88 2.18 0.63 -9.93
C LYS A 88 2.33 -0.63 -9.08
N LEU A 89 3.46 -0.78 -8.38
CA LEU A 89 3.73 -1.92 -7.51
C LEU A 89 2.66 -2.07 -6.43
N VAL A 90 2.29 -0.98 -5.77
CA VAL A 90 1.24 -0.99 -4.76
C VAL A 90 -0.09 -1.48 -5.33
N ILE A 91 -0.47 -1.04 -6.52
CA ILE A 91 -1.72 -1.51 -7.16
C ILE A 91 -1.64 -2.98 -7.51
N GLU A 92 -0.51 -3.46 -8.04
CA GLU A 92 -0.29 -4.88 -8.32
C GLU A 92 -0.44 -5.73 -7.04
N GLN A 93 0.14 -5.27 -5.92
CA GLN A 93 -0.06 -5.93 -4.62
C GLN A 93 -1.51 -5.85 -4.12
N MET A 94 -2.20 -4.74 -4.33
CA MET A 94 -3.63 -4.61 -3.99
C MET A 94 -4.49 -5.57 -4.83
N GLU A 95 -4.22 -5.72 -6.13
CA GLU A 95 -4.95 -6.64 -7.01
C GLU A 95 -4.72 -8.11 -6.58
N ALA A 96 -3.50 -8.46 -6.17
CA ALA A 96 -3.18 -9.77 -5.64
C ALA A 96 -3.88 -10.07 -4.30
N LEU A 97 -4.05 -9.07 -3.43
CA LEU A 97 -4.71 -9.20 -2.13
C LEU A 97 -6.24 -9.03 -2.21
N ALA A 98 -6.76 -8.40 -3.26
CA ALA A 98 -8.20 -8.15 -3.46
C ALA A 98 -9.09 -9.40 -3.29
N PRO A 99 -8.80 -10.58 -3.88
CA PRO A 99 -9.65 -11.76 -3.68
C PRO A 99 -9.69 -12.22 -2.22
N HIS A 100 -8.54 -12.21 -1.52
CA HIS A 100 -8.46 -12.56 -0.10
C HIS A 100 -9.24 -11.58 0.77
N TYR A 101 -9.20 -10.29 0.44
CA TYR A 101 -9.90 -9.23 1.14
C TYR A 101 -11.42 -9.26 0.91
N ALA A 102 -11.86 -9.56 -0.32
CA ALA A 102 -13.26 -9.74 -0.64
C ALA A 102 -13.88 -10.91 0.14
N GLU A 103 -13.13 -12.00 0.33
CA GLU A 103 -13.56 -13.13 1.15
C GLU A 103 -13.59 -12.78 2.65
N ARG A 104 -12.57 -12.07 3.16
CA ARG A 104 -12.52 -11.64 4.56
C ARG A 104 -13.65 -10.66 4.92
N ALA A 105 -14.05 -9.79 4.00
CA ALA A 105 -15.16 -8.85 4.18
C ALA A 105 -16.53 -9.56 4.27
N ARG A 106 -16.69 -10.73 3.63
CA ARG A 106 -17.93 -11.52 3.69
C ARG A 106 -18.10 -12.29 4.99
N HIS A 107 -17.00 -12.66 5.66
CA HIS A 107 -17.02 -13.39 6.94
C HIS A 107 -17.09 -12.48 8.18
N ALA A 108 -16.98 -11.16 8.01
CA ALA A 108 -17.02 -10.18 9.10
C ALA A 108 -18.42 -9.53 9.30
N GLY A 109 -19.47 -10.10 8.70
CA GLY A 109 -20.87 -9.69 8.87
C GLY A 109 -21.70 -10.80 9.48
#